data_AF-A0A5J4YXY5-F1
#
_entry.id   AF-A0A5J4YXY5-F1
#
_cell.length_a   1.000
_cell.length_b   1.000
_cell.length_c   1.000
_cell.angle_alpha   90.00
_cell.angle_beta   90.00
_cell.angle_gamma   90.00
#
_symmetry.space_group_name_H-M   'P 1'
#
loop_
_entity.id
_entity.type
_entity.pdbx_description
1 polymer ?
#
loop_
_entity_poly.entity_id
_entity_poly.type
_entity_poly.pdbx_seq_one_letter_code
_entity_poly.pdbx_strand_id
1 'polypeptide(L)'
;MGQMMKDVMASGWRVDEVLAMLRFKVKASRAGTAAQARRHAGAADAAAAAHWDFCYEYLKLVSRSFALVIMELDDELRDPVCIFYLVLRALDTIEDDTSHDAERRIALCKQFYTFLDVASEQNVAEVAFRSSEFGKLHEKVLLEKFPVVIECFRSLAPKYQSVIRDITQKMGAGMAEHIHDKECITVEEYDTYCFYVAGLVGLGLSEMFVVSGRESDFFTKNEHLSISMGLFLQKTNIIRDYLEDIHDARTFWPKEIWSAHAPNQSLADFKDPDNRVHAVECLNAMVADALRHVPDCIEYMSQVQNEHVFNFVAIPQVMAIGTISECLNNSLVFEGVVKLRKGLTAKLIMQTKSMPALSSLYFDFACVMQKKLESSDPSYELVCDRLSQVKDLSVAYMRTTPNLMVPNWVVAILSVLLSYYLVQRRRELDLEGLPHGGLPSGQDMLAMAGLFLGVAYMLGFFGLQFMKPSIMRTGSSENVGETVRSPRALLVR
;
A
#
# COMPACT_ATOMS: atom_id res chain seq x y z
N MET A 1 -27.70 -2.94 -2.34
CA MET A 1 -27.83 -2.26 -1.03
C MET A 1 -27.22 -3.07 0.14
N GLY A 2 -27.37 -4.40 0.17
CA GLY A 2 -27.00 -5.23 1.34
C GLY A 2 -25.53 -5.21 1.79
N GLN A 3 -24.55 -5.24 0.88
CA GLN A 3 -23.13 -5.27 1.26
C GLN A 3 -22.64 -3.94 1.87
N MET A 4 -23.14 -2.81 1.36
CA MET A 4 -22.76 -1.48 1.86
C MET A 4 -23.29 -1.26 3.29
N MET A 5 -24.49 -1.75 3.58
CA MET A 5 -25.07 -1.68 4.93
C MET A 5 -24.23 -2.50 5.93
N LYS A 6 -23.75 -3.69 5.53
CA LYS A 6 -22.83 -4.50 6.35
C LYS A 6 -21.51 -3.78 6.59
N ASP A 7 -20.95 -3.15 5.56
CA ASP A 7 -19.68 -2.41 5.66
C ASP A 7 -19.81 -1.15 6.54
N VAL A 8 -20.97 -0.48 6.53
CA VAL A 8 -21.30 0.66 7.42
C VAL A 8 -21.52 0.21 8.87
N MET A 9 -22.14 -0.94 9.09
CA MET A 9 -22.25 -1.49 10.45
C MET A 9 -20.89 -1.93 10.99
N ALA A 10 -20.04 -2.52 10.15
CA ALA A 10 -18.67 -2.91 10.51
C ALA A 10 -17.73 -1.71 10.75
N SER A 11 -18.06 -0.51 10.26
CA SER A 11 -17.34 0.71 10.61
C SER A 11 -17.75 1.28 11.98
N GLY A 12 -18.69 0.64 12.69
CA GLY A 12 -19.15 1.08 14.00
C GLY A 12 -19.72 2.50 13.96
N TRP A 13 -20.31 2.92 12.84
CA TRP A 13 -20.82 4.28 12.61
C TRP A 13 -19.77 5.40 12.69
N ARG A 14 -18.47 5.07 12.54
CA ARG A 14 -17.41 6.07 12.37
C ARG A 14 -17.66 6.91 11.12
N VAL A 15 -18.15 8.14 11.32
CA VAL A 15 -18.64 9.03 10.26
C VAL A 15 -17.55 9.31 9.21
N ASP A 16 -16.31 9.48 9.65
CA ASP A 16 -15.16 9.71 8.78
C ASP A 16 -14.86 8.53 7.85
N GLU A 17 -14.92 7.30 8.34
CA GLU A 17 -14.75 6.08 7.54
C GLU A 17 -15.89 5.88 6.53
N VAL A 18 -17.14 6.13 6.93
CA VAL A 18 -18.30 6.02 6.04
C VAL A 18 -18.21 7.06 4.90
N LEU A 19 -17.87 8.31 5.24
CA LEU A 19 -17.67 9.36 4.24
C LEU A 19 -16.52 9.02 3.29
N ALA A 20 -15.43 8.43 3.80
CA ALA A 20 -14.32 7.98 2.97
C ALA A 20 -14.75 6.90 1.98
N MET A 21 -15.49 5.88 2.43
CA MET A 21 -16.00 4.82 1.55
C MET A 21 -16.89 5.37 0.42
N LEU A 22 -17.78 6.32 0.74
CA LEU A 22 -18.66 6.94 -0.26
C LEU A 22 -17.87 7.73 -1.30
N ARG A 23 -16.95 8.60 -0.85
CA ARG A 23 -16.10 9.40 -1.74
C ARG A 23 -15.21 8.52 -2.60
N PHE A 24 -14.62 7.48 -2.01
CA PHE A 24 -13.77 6.52 -2.70
C PHE A 24 -14.52 5.82 -3.84
N LYS A 25 -15.74 5.32 -3.56
CA LYS A 25 -16.55 4.62 -4.56
C LYS A 25 -16.92 5.52 -5.75
N VAL A 26 -17.28 6.78 -5.49
CA VAL A 26 -17.59 7.76 -6.54
C VAL A 26 -16.35 8.05 -7.39
N LYS A 27 -15.18 8.24 -6.77
CA LYS A 27 -13.92 8.48 -7.49
C LYS A 27 -13.55 7.30 -8.39
N ALA A 28 -13.56 6.08 -7.85
CA ALA A 28 -13.21 4.86 -8.58
C ALA A 28 -14.14 4.62 -9.78
N SER A 29 -15.46 4.84 -9.62
CA SER A 29 -16.41 4.70 -10.71
C SER A 29 -16.15 5.68 -11.85
N ARG A 30 -15.90 6.97 -11.53
CA ARG A 30 -15.64 8.00 -12.55
C ARG A 30 -14.33 7.75 -13.32
N ALA A 31 -13.28 7.39 -12.59
CA ALA A 31 -11.98 7.07 -13.20
C ALA A 31 -12.09 5.87 -14.15
N GLY A 32 -12.80 4.81 -13.74
CA GLY A 32 -13.04 3.63 -14.57
C GLY A 32 -13.75 3.94 -15.88
N THR A 33 -14.85 4.70 -15.84
CA THR A 33 -15.61 5.05 -17.05
C THR A 33 -14.80 5.94 -18.00
N ALA A 34 -14.07 6.92 -17.48
CA ALA A 34 -13.24 7.80 -18.31
C ALA A 34 -12.10 7.04 -18.99
N ALA A 35 -11.42 6.14 -18.25
CA ALA A 35 -10.36 5.30 -18.79
C ALA A 35 -10.87 4.36 -19.89
N GLN A 36 -12.02 3.71 -19.68
CA GLN A 36 -12.61 2.82 -20.68
C GLN A 36 -12.97 3.57 -21.97
N ALA A 37 -13.59 4.75 -21.86
CA ALA A 37 -13.95 5.56 -23.03
C ALA A 37 -12.72 5.98 -23.85
N ARG A 38 -11.62 6.39 -23.21
CA ARG A 38 -10.38 6.74 -23.92
C ARG A 38 -9.76 5.54 -24.63
N ARG A 39 -9.77 4.37 -24.00
CA ARG A 39 -9.27 3.13 -24.62
C ARG A 39 -10.09 2.73 -25.84
N HIS A 40 -11.43 2.78 -25.74
CA HIS A 40 -12.30 2.53 -26.88
C HIS A 40 -12.04 3.50 -28.03
N ALA A 41 -11.77 4.77 -27.74
CA ALA A 41 -11.42 5.77 -28.75
C ALA A 41 -10.03 5.57 -29.38
N GLY A 42 -9.09 4.96 -28.65
CA GLY A 42 -7.72 4.69 -29.12
C GLY A 42 -7.49 3.27 -29.65
N ALA A 43 -8.47 2.38 -29.55
CA ALA A 43 -8.36 1.00 -30.00
C ALA A 43 -8.30 0.92 -31.54
N ALA A 44 -7.48 0.02 -32.06
CA ALA A 44 -7.35 -0.20 -33.50
C ALA A 44 -8.67 -0.70 -34.12
N ASP A 45 -9.39 -1.55 -33.40
CA ASP A 45 -10.71 -2.07 -33.77
C ASP A 45 -11.52 -2.51 -32.53
N ALA A 46 -12.72 -3.04 -32.76
CA ALA A 46 -13.61 -3.53 -31.70
C ALA A 46 -13.07 -4.78 -30.97
N ALA A 47 -12.24 -5.60 -31.63
CA ALA A 47 -11.67 -6.80 -31.02
C ALA A 47 -10.57 -6.41 -30.01
N ALA A 48 -9.70 -5.47 -30.39
CA ALA A 48 -8.69 -4.90 -29.50
C ALA A 48 -9.33 -4.23 -28.27
N ALA A 49 -10.42 -3.49 -28.46
CA ALA A 49 -11.19 -2.91 -27.35
C ALA A 49 -11.75 -3.99 -26.41
N ALA A 50 -12.29 -5.08 -26.97
CA ALA A 50 -12.82 -6.20 -26.19
C ALA A 50 -11.71 -6.96 -25.41
N HIS A 51 -10.52 -7.10 -25.98
CA HIS A 51 -9.36 -7.71 -25.29
C HIS A 51 -8.94 -6.90 -24.07
N TRP A 52 -8.88 -5.57 -24.20
CA TRP A 52 -8.57 -4.68 -23.08
C TRP A 52 -9.68 -4.67 -22.02
N ASP A 53 -10.95 -4.68 -22.43
CA ASP A 53 -12.07 -4.79 -21.50
C ASP A 53 -11.99 -6.09 -20.69
N PHE A 54 -11.64 -7.22 -21.32
CA PHE A 54 -11.36 -8.48 -20.64
C PHE A 54 -10.23 -8.33 -19.62
N CYS A 55 -9.08 -7.77 -20.00
CA CYS A 55 -7.93 -7.62 -19.09
C CYS A 55 -8.30 -6.80 -17.85
N TYR A 56 -8.99 -5.67 -18.03
CA TYR A 56 -9.41 -4.82 -16.90
C TYR A 56 -10.55 -5.40 -16.06
N GLU A 57 -11.43 -6.21 -16.66
CA GLU A 57 -12.42 -6.98 -15.91
C GLU A 57 -11.73 -8.03 -15.04
N TYR A 58 -10.84 -8.82 -15.63
CA TYR A 58 -10.14 -9.88 -14.91
C TYR A 58 -9.20 -9.35 -13.85
N LEU A 59 -8.54 -8.22 -14.09
CA LEU A 59 -7.77 -7.53 -13.07
C LEU A 59 -8.61 -7.26 -11.80
N LYS A 60 -9.87 -6.84 -11.96
CA LYS A 60 -10.78 -6.59 -10.82
C LYS A 60 -11.25 -7.88 -10.15
N LEU A 61 -11.45 -8.94 -10.92
CA LEU A 61 -11.94 -10.23 -10.43
C LEU A 61 -10.86 -10.98 -9.63
N VAL A 62 -9.63 -11.04 -10.16
CA VAL A 62 -8.51 -11.74 -9.52
C VAL A 62 -7.76 -10.85 -8.53
N SER A 63 -7.95 -9.52 -8.57
CA SER A 63 -7.25 -8.60 -7.67
C SER A 63 -8.03 -7.37 -7.26
N ARG A 64 -8.93 -7.54 -6.29
CA ARG A 64 -9.81 -6.45 -5.82
C ARG A 64 -9.05 -5.22 -5.31
N SER A 65 -7.97 -5.42 -4.54
CA SER A 65 -7.20 -4.31 -3.95
C SER A 65 -6.21 -3.71 -4.93
N PHE A 66 -5.44 -4.53 -5.68
CA PHE A 66 -4.46 -3.99 -6.62
C PHE A 66 -5.12 -3.33 -7.84
N ALA A 67 -6.26 -3.84 -8.31
CA ALA A 67 -7.01 -3.19 -9.38
C ALA A 67 -7.30 -1.72 -9.05
N LEU A 68 -7.62 -1.40 -7.78
CA LEU A 68 -7.93 -0.03 -7.38
C LEU A 68 -6.72 0.89 -7.46
N VAL A 69 -5.53 0.43 -7.05
CA VAL A 69 -4.31 1.25 -7.10
C VAL A 69 -3.75 1.35 -8.51
N ILE A 70 -3.86 0.30 -9.33
CA ILE A 70 -3.49 0.36 -10.76
C ILE A 70 -4.28 1.45 -11.47
N MET A 71 -5.56 1.62 -11.13
CA MET A 71 -6.39 2.69 -11.69
C MET A 71 -5.96 4.11 -11.24
N GLU A 72 -5.09 4.27 -10.24
CA GLU A 72 -4.49 5.58 -9.89
C GLU A 72 -3.32 5.95 -10.81
N LEU A 73 -2.75 4.99 -11.57
CA LEU A 73 -1.73 5.27 -12.58
C LEU A 73 -2.31 6.09 -13.74
N ASP A 74 -1.43 6.84 -14.40
CA ASP A 74 -1.77 7.56 -15.63
C ASP A 74 -1.87 6.60 -16.82
N ASP A 75 -2.30 7.12 -17.97
CA ASP A 75 -2.58 6.28 -19.14
C ASP A 75 -1.30 5.64 -19.73
N GLU A 76 -0.11 6.20 -19.50
CA GLU A 76 1.18 5.66 -19.98
C GLU A 76 1.59 4.38 -19.22
N LEU A 77 1.35 4.34 -17.90
CA LEU A 77 1.76 3.22 -17.05
C LEU A 77 0.63 2.23 -16.76
N ARG A 78 -0.64 2.64 -16.85
CA ARG A 78 -1.77 1.81 -16.41
C ARG A 78 -1.89 0.51 -17.23
N ASP A 79 -1.84 0.60 -18.55
CA ASP A 79 -1.97 -0.55 -19.44
C ASP A 79 -0.77 -1.53 -19.28
N PRO A 80 0.50 -1.08 -19.31
CA PRO A 80 1.64 -1.94 -19.01
C PRO A 80 1.56 -2.63 -17.64
N VAL A 81 1.22 -1.91 -16.58
CA VAL A 81 1.13 -2.48 -15.23
C VAL A 81 -0.06 -3.43 -15.08
N CYS A 82 -1.17 -3.18 -15.77
CA CYS A 82 -2.30 -4.11 -15.84
C CYS A 82 -1.88 -5.45 -16.43
N ILE A 83 -1.20 -5.43 -17.58
CA ILE A 83 -0.70 -6.65 -18.24
C ILE A 83 0.38 -7.32 -17.40
N PHE A 84 1.32 -6.56 -16.86
CA PHE A 84 2.34 -7.11 -15.96
C PHE A 84 1.71 -7.88 -14.80
N TYR A 85 0.69 -7.30 -14.16
CA TYR A 85 -0.03 -7.95 -13.08
C TYR A 85 -0.71 -9.26 -13.54
N LEU A 86 -1.42 -9.26 -14.67
CA LEU A 86 -2.13 -10.44 -15.17
C LEU A 86 -1.19 -11.57 -15.59
N VAL A 87 -0.06 -11.24 -16.21
CA VAL A 87 0.99 -12.20 -16.58
C VAL A 87 1.56 -12.86 -15.33
N LEU A 88 1.92 -12.07 -14.31
CA LEU A 88 2.47 -12.62 -13.08
C LEU A 88 1.42 -13.38 -12.26
N ARG A 89 0.15 -12.94 -12.25
CA ARG A 89 -0.94 -13.69 -11.61
C ARG A 89 -1.17 -15.05 -12.27
N ALA A 90 -1.09 -15.12 -13.60
CA ALA A 90 -1.19 -16.38 -14.31
C ALA A 90 -0.02 -17.33 -13.98
N LEU A 91 1.20 -16.80 -13.85
CA LEU A 91 2.36 -17.57 -13.41
C LEU A 91 2.19 -18.07 -11.96
N ASP A 92 1.77 -17.20 -11.04
CA ASP A 92 1.46 -17.49 -9.64
C ASP A 92 0.46 -18.65 -9.52
N THR A 93 -0.65 -18.60 -10.28
CA THR A 93 -1.66 -19.67 -10.28
C THR A 93 -1.09 -21.04 -10.71
N ILE A 94 -0.09 -21.08 -11.60
CA ILE A 94 0.54 -22.36 -11.99
C ILE A 94 1.43 -22.90 -10.86
N GLU A 95 2.14 -22.02 -10.17
CA GLU A 95 3.05 -22.38 -9.08
C GLU A 95 2.28 -22.89 -7.85
N ASP A 96 1.24 -22.15 -7.46
CA ASP A 96 0.41 -22.41 -6.27
C ASP A 96 -0.51 -23.64 -6.38
N ASP A 97 -0.81 -24.13 -7.59
CA ASP A 97 -1.77 -25.22 -7.77
C ASP A 97 -1.16 -26.61 -7.47
N THR A 98 -1.06 -26.92 -6.18
CA THR A 98 -0.56 -28.20 -5.63
C THR A 98 -1.37 -29.43 -6.04
N SER A 99 -2.49 -29.28 -6.75
CA SER A 99 -3.23 -30.42 -7.32
C SER A 99 -2.53 -31.04 -8.54
N HIS A 100 -1.52 -30.37 -9.09
CA HIS A 100 -0.71 -30.83 -10.20
C HIS A 100 0.70 -31.26 -9.76
N ASP A 101 1.27 -32.22 -10.50
CA ASP A 101 2.62 -32.73 -10.24
C ASP A 101 3.69 -31.62 -10.25
N ALA A 102 4.66 -31.73 -9.34
CA ALA A 102 5.71 -30.73 -9.14
C ALA A 102 6.59 -30.55 -10.40
N GLU A 103 6.97 -31.63 -11.09
CA GLU A 103 7.80 -31.54 -12.30
C GLU A 103 7.07 -30.79 -13.42
N ARG A 104 5.76 -31.01 -13.54
CA ARG A 104 4.93 -30.29 -14.50
C ARG A 104 4.88 -28.79 -14.19
N ARG A 105 4.68 -28.42 -12.93
CA ARG A 105 4.69 -27.01 -12.49
C ARG A 105 6.05 -26.36 -12.73
N ILE A 106 7.14 -27.01 -12.34
CA ILE A 106 8.53 -26.57 -12.56
C ILE A 106 8.81 -26.29 -14.04
N ALA A 107 8.46 -27.24 -14.91
CA ALA A 107 8.67 -27.11 -16.34
C ALA A 107 7.89 -25.92 -16.93
N LEU A 108 6.63 -25.74 -16.51
CA LEU A 108 5.79 -24.63 -16.95
C LEU A 108 6.31 -23.28 -16.44
N CYS A 109 6.64 -23.14 -15.16
CA CYS A 109 7.18 -21.90 -14.61
C CYS A 109 8.44 -21.45 -15.35
N LYS A 110 9.38 -22.37 -15.62
CA LYS A 110 10.61 -22.07 -16.39
C LYS A 110 10.34 -21.66 -17.84
N GLN A 111 9.29 -22.18 -18.46
CA GLN A 111 8.95 -21.91 -19.87
C GLN A 111 7.93 -20.78 -20.03
N PHE A 112 7.29 -20.32 -18.95
CA PHE A 112 6.10 -19.45 -19.03
C PHE A 112 6.34 -18.16 -19.82
N TYR A 113 7.50 -17.52 -19.62
CA TYR A 113 7.85 -16.28 -20.34
C TYR A 113 7.87 -16.46 -21.87
N THR A 114 8.15 -17.67 -22.38
CA THR A 114 8.18 -17.96 -23.83
C THR A 114 6.79 -17.86 -24.47
N PHE A 115 5.73 -17.95 -23.66
CA PHE A 115 4.36 -17.75 -24.13
C PHE A 115 4.11 -16.31 -24.58
N LEU A 116 4.90 -15.36 -24.07
CA LEU A 116 4.88 -13.97 -24.50
C LEU A 116 5.59 -13.75 -25.85
N ASP A 117 6.52 -14.64 -26.22
CA ASP A 117 7.31 -14.58 -27.46
C ASP A 117 6.56 -15.15 -28.68
N VAL A 118 5.37 -15.71 -28.47
CA VAL A 118 4.63 -16.42 -29.51
C VAL A 118 4.33 -15.48 -30.68
N ALA A 119 4.79 -15.81 -31.89
CA ALA A 119 4.60 -14.98 -33.10
C ALA A 119 3.46 -15.47 -34.03
N SER A 120 2.78 -16.59 -33.74
CA SER A 120 1.74 -17.16 -34.61
C SER A 120 0.54 -17.74 -33.84
N GLU A 121 -0.65 -17.74 -34.46
CA GLU A 121 -1.92 -18.23 -33.88
C GLU A 121 -1.88 -19.72 -33.45
N GLN A 122 -1.12 -20.56 -34.15
CA GLN A 122 -0.99 -21.99 -33.82
C GLN A 122 -0.33 -22.25 -32.45
N ASN A 123 0.62 -21.41 -32.06
CA ASN A 123 1.31 -21.52 -30.79
C ASN A 123 0.48 -20.94 -29.63
N VAL A 124 -0.43 -20.00 -29.90
CA VAL A 124 -1.34 -19.41 -28.89
C VAL A 124 -2.33 -20.44 -28.38
N ALA A 125 -2.82 -21.33 -29.25
CA ALA A 125 -3.68 -22.45 -28.87
C ALA A 125 -2.96 -23.48 -27.99
N GLU A 126 -1.67 -23.74 -28.26
CA GLU A 126 -0.84 -24.63 -27.44
C GLU A 126 -0.58 -24.05 -26.04
N VAL A 127 -0.38 -22.73 -25.95
CA VAL A 127 -0.30 -22.02 -24.65
C VAL A 127 -1.59 -22.17 -23.85
N ALA A 128 -2.75 -21.87 -24.45
CA ALA A 128 -4.05 -22.00 -23.79
C ALA A 128 -4.33 -23.44 -23.33
N PHE A 129 -3.94 -24.43 -24.14
CA PHE A 129 -4.09 -25.84 -23.81
C PHE A 129 -3.24 -26.24 -22.60
N ARG A 130 -1.99 -25.77 -22.51
CA ARG A 130 -1.07 -26.15 -21.41
C ARG A 130 -1.42 -25.51 -20.07
N SER A 131 -2.07 -24.35 -20.05
CA SER A 131 -2.42 -23.60 -18.83
C SER A 131 -3.86 -23.78 -18.34
N SER A 132 -4.81 -24.15 -19.21
CA SER A 132 -6.25 -24.25 -18.86
C SER A 132 -6.61 -25.27 -17.77
N GLU A 133 -5.70 -26.20 -17.46
CA GLU A 133 -5.90 -27.22 -16.44
C GLU A 133 -5.70 -26.67 -15.01
N PHE A 134 -5.00 -25.55 -14.86
CA PHE A 134 -4.61 -24.97 -13.59
C PHE A 134 -5.63 -23.96 -13.04
N GLY A 135 -5.61 -23.79 -11.73
CA GLY A 135 -6.32 -22.74 -11.01
C GLY A 135 -7.79 -23.02 -10.74
N LYS A 136 -8.42 -22.09 -10.01
CA LYS A 136 -9.82 -22.16 -9.59
C LYS A 136 -10.56 -20.87 -9.95
N LEU A 137 -11.88 -20.96 -10.14
CA LEU A 137 -12.77 -19.81 -10.35
C LEU A 137 -12.25 -18.84 -11.44
N HIS A 138 -11.96 -17.58 -11.09
CA HIS A 138 -11.55 -16.54 -12.02
C HIS A 138 -10.11 -16.71 -12.52
N GLU A 139 -9.23 -17.30 -11.73
CA GLU A 139 -7.83 -17.55 -12.13
C GLU A 139 -7.75 -18.62 -13.22
N LYS A 140 -8.60 -19.64 -13.11
CA LYS A 140 -8.75 -20.63 -14.18
C LYS A 140 -9.15 -19.99 -15.50
N VAL A 141 -10.16 -19.12 -15.49
CA VAL A 141 -10.61 -18.45 -16.72
C VAL A 141 -9.56 -17.47 -17.25
N LEU A 142 -8.75 -16.84 -16.38
CA LEU A 142 -7.60 -16.05 -16.80
C LEU A 142 -6.60 -16.91 -17.59
N LEU A 143 -6.31 -18.13 -17.14
CA LEU A 143 -5.40 -19.05 -17.83
C LEU A 143 -6.00 -19.64 -19.12
N GLU A 144 -7.29 -19.97 -19.13
CA GLU A 144 -8.01 -20.42 -20.32
C GLU A 144 -8.01 -19.35 -21.43
N LYS A 145 -8.16 -18.07 -21.03
CA LYS A 145 -8.19 -16.92 -21.93
C LYS A 145 -6.89 -16.12 -21.94
N PHE A 146 -5.80 -16.72 -21.49
CA PHE A 146 -4.48 -16.10 -21.50
C PHE A 146 -4.03 -15.58 -22.89
N PRO A 147 -4.41 -16.21 -24.02
CA PRO A 147 -4.27 -15.62 -25.35
C PRO A 147 -4.69 -14.15 -25.47
N VAL A 148 -5.78 -13.75 -24.82
CA VAL A 148 -6.28 -12.38 -24.84
C VAL A 148 -5.30 -11.42 -24.16
N VAL A 149 -4.67 -11.85 -23.06
CA VAL A 149 -3.64 -11.10 -22.34
C VAL A 149 -2.40 -10.95 -23.20
N ILE A 150 -2.01 -12.00 -23.95
CA ILE A 150 -0.87 -11.97 -24.87
C ILE A 150 -1.11 -10.95 -26.00
N GLU A 151 -2.31 -10.89 -26.58
CA GLU A 151 -2.60 -9.88 -27.62
C GLU A 151 -2.48 -8.45 -27.08
N CYS A 152 -2.99 -8.18 -25.87
CA CYS A 152 -2.81 -6.88 -25.22
C CYS A 152 -1.33 -6.61 -24.91
N PHE A 153 -0.56 -7.60 -24.43
CA PHE A 153 0.88 -7.50 -24.20
C PHE A 153 1.64 -7.08 -25.46
N ARG A 154 1.35 -7.73 -26.61
CA ARG A 154 2.01 -7.40 -27.89
C ARG A 154 1.69 -5.99 -28.39
N SER A 155 0.56 -5.43 -27.97
CA SER A 155 0.20 -4.05 -28.31
C SER A 155 0.95 -2.98 -27.48
N LEU A 156 1.61 -3.37 -26.39
CA LEU A 156 2.40 -2.46 -25.56
C LEU A 156 3.66 -1.98 -26.29
N ALA A 157 4.22 -0.85 -25.85
CA ALA A 157 5.51 -0.39 -26.37
C ALA A 157 6.64 -1.42 -26.07
N PRO A 158 7.63 -1.63 -26.97
CA PRO A 158 8.69 -2.63 -26.79
C PRO A 158 9.47 -2.51 -25.47
N LYS A 159 9.64 -1.27 -24.97
CA LYS A 159 10.27 -0.99 -23.68
C LYS A 159 9.56 -1.69 -22.51
N TYR A 160 8.23 -1.78 -22.53
CA TYR A 160 7.46 -2.46 -21.49
C TYR A 160 7.44 -3.97 -21.69
N GLN A 161 7.36 -4.42 -22.95
CA GLN A 161 7.41 -5.85 -23.26
C GLN A 161 8.70 -6.49 -22.75
N SER A 162 9.84 -5.81 -22.95
CA SER A 162 11.15 -6.27 -22.47
C SER A 162 11.18 -6.48 -20.95
N VAL A 163 10.69 -5.51 -20.18
CA VAL A 163 10.67 -5.58 -18.70
C VAL A 163 9.77 -6.71 -18.22
N ILE A 164 8.54 -6.76 -18.70
CA ILE A 164 7.56 -7.80 -18.30
C ILE A 164 8.11 -9.19 -18.59
N ARG A 165 8.69 -9.39 -19.78
CA ARG A 165 9.27 -10.67 -20.20
C ARG A 165 10.45 -11.07 -19.33
N ASP A 166 11.40 -10.16 -19.10
CA ASP A 166 12.59 -10.42 -18.29
C ASP A 166 12.22 -10.80 -16.84
N ILE A 167 11.32 -10.03 -16.22
CA ILE A 167 10.86 -10.32 -14.85
C ILE A 167 10.09 -11.65 -14.81
N THR A 168 9.22 -11.92 -15.77
CA THR A 168 8.48 -13.19 -15.85
C THR A 168 9.44 -14.38 -15.97
N GLN A 169 10.51 -14.24 -16.75
CA GLN A 169 11.54 -15.28 -16.89
C GLN A 169 12.27 -15.53 -15.56
N LYS A 170 12.75 -14.47 -14.91
CA LYS A 170 13.48 -14.57 -13.63
C LYS A 170 12.60 -15.12 -12.50
N MET A 171 11.35 -14.65 -12.41
CA MET A 171 10.39 -15.10 -11.41
C MET A 171 10.02 -16.57 -11.62
N GLY A 172 9.74 -16.98 -12.86
CA GLY A 172 9.44 -18.38 -13.18
C GLY A 172 10.61 -19.34 -12.90
N ALA A 173 11.85 -18.90 -13.13
CA ALA A 173 13.03 -19.66 -12.77
C ALA A 173 13.18 -19.81 -11.24
N GLY A 174 13.03 -18.72 -10.49
CA GLY A 174 13.15 -18.72 -9.03
C GLY A 174 12.04 -19.50 -8.32
N MET A 175 10.79 -19.36 -8.78
CA MET A 175 9.66 -20.18 -8.33
C MET A 175 9.95 -21.67 -8.48
N ALA A 176 10.47 -22.07 -9.64
CA ALA A 176 10.78 -23.46 -9.92
C ALA A 176 11.86 -24.08 -9.00
N GLU A 177 12.70 -23.26 -8.34
CA GLU A 177 13.67 -23.75 -7.35
C GLU A 177 13.02 -24.09 -5.99
N HIS A 178 11.82 -23.56 -5.73
CA HIS A 178 11.11 -23.64 -4.45
C HIS A 178 9.87 -24.58 -4.48
N ILE A 179 9.40 -25.02 -5.66
CA ILE A 179 8.21 -25.88 -5.83
C ILE A 179 8.33 -27.28 -5.19
N HIS A 180 9.53 -27.81 -4.96
CA HIS A 180 9.72 -29.13 -4.34
C HIS A 180 9.40 -29.17 -2.83
N ASP A 181 8.50 -28.30 -2.35
CA ASP A 181 8.10 -28.19 -0.95
C ASP A 181 9.31 -28.17 0.00
N LYS A 182 10.35 -27.43 -0.40
CA LYS A 182 11.50 -27.21 0.48
C LYS A 182 11.04 -26.34 1.64
N GLU A 183 11.01 -26.93 2.83
CA GLU A 183 10.87 -26.18 4.08
C GLU A 183 11.87 -25.02 4.07
N CYS A 184 11.37 -23.79 4.21
CA CYS A 184 12.24 -22.62 4.34
C CYS A 184 12.97 -22.70 5.67
N ILE A 185 14.28 -22.91 5.64
CA ILE A 185 15.07 -23.15 6.86
C ILE A 185 15.52 -21.83 7.45
N THR A 186 16.21 -21.00 6.66
CA THR A 186 16.84 -19.77 7.16
C THR A 186 16.04 -18.52 6.80
N VAL A 187 16.31 -17.41 7.49
CA VAL A 187 15.77 -16.09 7.12
C VAL A 187 16.32 -15.63 5.76
N GLU A 188 17.51 -16.08 5.38
CA GLU A 188 18.09 -15.81 4.05
C GLU A 188 17.31 -16.53 2.94
N GLU A 189 16.99 -17.81 3.11
CA GLU A 189 16.14 -18.56 2.18
C GLU A 189 14.74 -17.91 2.06
N TYR A 190 14.22 -17.41 3.19
CA TYR A 190 12.94 -16.69 3.20
C TYR A 190 13.01 -15.39 2.40
N ASP A 191 14.12 -14.64 2.52
CA ASP A 191 14.39 -13.46 1.70
C ASP A 191 14.54 -13.80 0.23
N THR A 192 15.25 -14.87 -0.10
CA THR A 192 15.43 -15.36 -1.48
C THR A 192 14.09 -15.72 -2.11
N TYR A 193 13.24 -16.46 -1.41
CA TYR A 193 11.89 -16.77 -1.87
C TYR A 193 11.08 -15.47 -2.11
N CYS A 194 11.02 -14.59 -1.12
CA CYS A 194 10.31 -13.30 -1.24
C CYS A 194 10.88 -12.42 -2.35
N PHE A 195 12.19 -12.49 -2.61
CA PHE A 195 12.84 -11.79 -3.71
C PHE A 195 12.30 -12.27 -5.05
N TYR A 196 12.25 -13.59 -5.28
CA TYR A 196 11.75 -14.12 -6.54
C TYR A 196 10.27 -13.78 -6.78
N VAL A 197 9.41 -13.92 -5.77
CA VAL A 197 7.97 -13.77 -5.97
C VAL A 197 7.45 -12.33 -5.85
N ALA A 198 8.21 -11.43 -5.20
CA ALA A 198 7.78 -10.05 -4.97
C ALA A 198 8.88 -8.99 -5.14
N GLY A 199 10.13 -9.28 -4.77
CA GLY A 199 11.25 -8.36 -4.98
C GLY A 199 11.48 -8.04 -6.47
N LEU A 200 11.41 -9.06 -7.34
CA LEU A 200 11.46 -8.92 -8.79
C LEU A 200 10.30 -8.07 -9.34
N VAL A 201 9.11 -8.16 -8.72
CA VAL A 201 7.96 -7.32 -9.09
C VAL A 201 8.26 -5.85 -8.79
N GLY A 202 8.89 -5.57 -7.64
CA GLY A 202 9.39 -4.25 -7.29
C GLY A 202 10.39 -3.71 -8.32
N LEU A 203 11.38 -4.52 -8.71
CA LEU A 203 12.34 -4.16 -9.77
C LEU A 203 11.66 -3.86 -11.11
N GLY A 204 10.75 -4.72 -11.55
CA GLY A 204 10.02 -4.54 -12.81
C GLY A 204 9.18 -3.27 -12.84
N LEU A 205 8.48 -2.97 -11.75
CA LEU A 205 7.70 -1.73 -11.61
C LEU A 205 8.62 -0.50 -11.66
N SER A 206 9.71 -0.51 -10.89
CA SER A 206 10.72 0.55 -10.89
C SER A 206 11.29 0.80 -12.28
N GLU A 207 11.68 -0.25 -13.00
CA GLU A 207 12.20 -0.14 -14.36
C GLU A 207 11.12 0.43 -15.31
N MET A 208 9.87 -0.03 -15.21
CA MET A 208 8.76 0.55 -15.98
C MET A 208 8.56 2.04 -15.72
N PHE A 209 8.69 2.49 -14.47
CA PHE A 209 8.62 3.92 -14.14
C PHE A 209 9.75 4.73 -14.78
N VAL A 210 10.97 4.18 -14.83
CA VAL A 210 12.12 4.83 -15.48
C VAL A 210 11.96 4.87 -17.00
N VAL A 211 11.67 3.74 -17.65
CA VAL A 211 11.54 3.69 -19.12
C VAL A 211 10.30 4.42 -19.64
N SER A 212 9.29 4.64 -18.80
CA SER A 212 8.16 5.53 -19.10
C SER A 212 8.54 7.01 -19.11
N GLY A 213 9.68 7.38 -18.51
CA GLY A 213 10.08 8.77 -18.28
C GLY A 213 9.29 9.44 -17.17
N ARG A 214 8.61 8.67 -16.31
CA ARG A 214 7.85 9.19 -15.16
C ARG A 214 8.71 9.36 -13.91
N GLU A 215 9.78 8.58 -13.81
CA GLU A 215 10.72 8.64 -12.70
C GLU A 215 12.17 8.65 -13.21
N SER A 216 13.07 9.06 -12.32
CA SER A 216 14.52 9.15 -12.61
C SER A 216 15.23 7.80 -12.53
N ASP A 217 16.43 7.72 -13.09
CA ASP A 217 17.29 6.52 -13.02
C ASP A 217 17.77 6.16 -11.61
N PHE A 218 17.39 6.95 -10.58
CA PHE A 218 17.59 6.61 -9.18
C PHE A 218 17.10 5.19 -8.85
N PHE A 219 15.92 4.80 -9.36
CA PHE A 219 15.28 3.53 -8.98
C PHE A 219 15.98 2.29 -9.56
N THR A 220 16.59 2.41 -10.74
CA THR A 220 17.40 1.33 -11.33
C THR A 220 18.83 1.29 -10.78
N LYS A 221 19.30 2.38 -10.16
CA LYS A 221 20.60 2.42 -9.45
C LYS A 221 20.51 1.97 -7.99
N ASN A 222 19.31 2.00 -7.40
CA ASN A 222 19.05 1.65 -6.00
C ASN A 222 18.07 0.48 -5.90
N GLU A 223 18.40 -0.62 -6.59
CA GLU A 223 17.58 -1.83 -6.70
C GLU A 223 17.14 -2.38 -5.34
N HIS A 224 18.01 -2.34 -4.33
CA HIS A 224 17.69 -2.81 -2.97
C HIS A 224 16.44 -2.16 -2.39
N LEU A 225 16.18 -0.87 -2.64
CA LEU A 225 14.98 -0.18 -2.18
C LEU A 225 13.71 -0.76 -2.85
N SER A 226 13.80 -1.04 -4.15
CA SER A 226 12.72 -1.66 -4.93
C SER A 226 12.44 -3.08 -4.46
N ILE A 227 13.50 -3.83 -4.13
CA ILE A 227 13.41 -5.18 -3.57
C ILE A 227 12.70 -5.13 -2.20
N SER A 228 13.13 -4.25 -1.29
CA SER A 228 12.53 -4.09 0.03
C SER A 228 11.03 -3.72 -0.04
N MET A 229 10.62 -2.91 -1.02
CA MET A 229 9.20 -2.63 -1.27
C MET A 229 8.39 -3.90 -1.55
N GLY A 230 8.94 -4.82 -2.37
CA GLY A 230 8.32 -6.12 -2.66
C GLY A 230 8.32 -7.05 -1.44
N LEU A 231 9.46 -7.18 -0.78
CA LEU A 231 9.62 -8.04 0.40
C LEU A 231 8.66 -7.64 1.52
N PHE A 232 8.51 -6.35 1.82
CA PHE A 232 7.60 -5.93 2.88
C PHE A 232 6.14 -6.33 2.61
N LEU A 233 5.67 -6.17 1.36
CA LEU A 233 4.32 -6.59 0.96
C LEU A 233 4.15 -8.10 1.08
N GLN A 234 5.13 -8.87 0.58
CA GLN A 234 5.06 -10.33 0.57
C GLN A 234 5.09 -10.91 1.98
N LYS A 235 6.03 -10.45 2.82
CA LYS A 235 6.13 -10.89 4.21
C LYS A 235 4.88 -10.54 5.00
N THR A 236 4.28 -9.39 4.73
CA THR A 236 3.00 -9.02 5.36
C THR A 236 1.88 -10.00 5.01
N ASN A 237 1.78 -10.42 3.74
CA ASN A 237 0.78 -11.40 3.34
C ASN A 237 1.07 -12.77 3.98
N ILE A 238 2.31 -13.27 3.90
CA ILE A 238 2.73 -14.55 4.51
C ILE A 238 2.45 -14.60 6.02
N ILE A 239 2.64 -13.48 6.73
CA ILE A 239 2.32 -13.39 8.15
C ILE A 239 0.81 -13.48 8.37
N ARG A 240 0.03 -12.74 7.58
CA ARG A 240 -1.43 -12.64 7.74
C ARG A 240 -2.15 -13.92 7.33
N ASP A 241 -1.65 -14.60 6.30
CA ASP A 241 -2.30 -15.74 5.63
C ASP A 241 -1.83 -17.11 6.17
N TYR A 242 -1.10 -17.14 7.29
CA TYR A 242 -0.59 -18.36 7.95
C TYR A 242 -1.59 -19.54 7.94
N LEU A 243 -2.84 -19.31 8.36
CA LEU A 243 -3.81 -20.39 8.52
C LEU A 243 -4.26 -20.95 7.16
N GLU A 244 -4.40 -20.09 6.15
CA GLU A 244 -4.72 -20.48 4.77
C GLU A 244 -3.59 -21.31 4.18
N ASP A 245 -2.35 -20.86 4.33
CA ASP A 245 -1.17 -21.56 3.83
C ASP A 245 -1.02 -22.95 4.45
N ILE A 246 -1.18 -23.07 5.78
CA ILE A 246 -1.09 -24.36 6.46
C ILE A 246 -2.24 -25.31 6.06
N HIS A 247 -3.42 -24.79 5.73
CA HIS A 247 -4.52 -25.61 5.23
C HIS A 247 -4.25 -26.16 3.82
N ASP A 248 -3.58 -25.39 2.99
CA ASP A 248 -3.18 -25.79 1.63
C ASP A 248 -1.81 -26.51 1.59
N ALA A 249 -1.31 -26.95 2.77
CA ALA A 249 -0.05 -27.65 2.95
C ALA A 249 1.20 -26.87 2.48
N ARG A 250 1.13 -25.54 2.52
CA ARG A 250 2.24 -24.62 2.22
C ARG A 250 2.86 -24.11 3.52
N THR A 251 4.20 -23.99 3.55
CA THR A 251 4.94 -23.50 4.72
C THR A 251 6.00 -22.49 4.31
N PHE A 252 5.77 -21.21 4.65
CA PHE A 252 6.68 -20.13 4.28
C PHE A 252 7.46 -19.52 5.45
N TRP A 253 7.01 -19.72 6.69
CA TRP A 253 7.72 -19.15 7.85
C TRP A 253 9.06 -19.88 8.01
N PRO A 254 10.18 -19.16 8.18
CA PRO A 254 11.50 -19.78 8.26
C PRO A 254 11.66 -20.54 9.59
N LYS A 255 12.19 -21.77 9.49
CA LYS A 255 12.49 -22.64 10.65
C LYS A 255 13.36 -21.98 11.68
N GLU A 256 14.33 -21.18 11.26
CA GLU A 256 15.20 -20.37 12.11
C GLU A 256 14.40 -19.50 13.09
N ILE A 257 13.20 -19.02 12.71
CA ILE A 257 12.32 -18.26 13.59
C ILE A 257 11.38 -19.19 14.34
N TRP A 258 10.55 -19.96 13.64
CA TRP A 258 9.43 -20.65 14.29
C TRP A 258 9.85 -21.81 15.20
N SER A 259 11.01 -22.45 14.94
CA SER A 259 11.47 -23.59 15.75
C SER A 259 11.84 -23.22 17.18
N ALA A 260 12.13 -21.93 17.44
CA ALA A 260 12.38 -21.42 18.79
C ALA A 260 11.11 -21.34 19.65
N HIS A 261 9.92 -21.34 19.01
CA HIS A 261 8.63 -21.18 19.67
C HIS A 261 7.75 -22.44 19.57
N ALA A 262 7.87 -23.22 18.48
CA ALA A 262 7.02 -24.39 18.24
C ALA A 262 7.35 -25.55 19.20
N PRO A 263 6.42 -25.96 20.08
CA PRO A 263 6.71 -26.92 21.15
C PRO A 263 7.06 -28.32 20.63
N ASN A 264 6.45 -28.79 19.53
CA ASN A 264 6.74 -30.10 18.95
C ASN A 264 7.56 -30.02 17.65
N GLN A 265 8.26 -28.90 17.42
CA GLN A 265 9.06 -28.68 16.22
C GLN A 265 8.25 -28.79 14.92
N SER A 266 6.98 -28.36 14.95
CA SER A 266 6.15 -28.23 13.75
C SER A 266 5.52 -26.85 13.66
N LEU A 267 5.65 -26.18 12.52
CA LEU A 267 4.97 -24.92 12.24
C LEU A 267 3.44 -25.05 12.33
N ALA A 268 2.90 -26.23 12.02
CA ALA A 268 1.46 -26.50 12.09
C ALA A 268 0.91 -26.55 13.53
N ASP A 269 1.78 -26.64 14.55
CA ASP A 269 1.39 -26.67 15.97
C ASP A 269 0.63 -25.41 16.40
N PHE A 270 0.89 -24.27 15.76
CA PHE A 270 0.24 -23.00 16.11
C PHE A 270 -1.25 -22.95 15.75
N LYS A 271 -1.78 -23.94 15.01
CA LYS A 271 -3.23 -24.13 14.85
C LYS A 271 -3.91 -24.56 16.14
N ASP A 272 -3.18 -25.25 17.02
CA ASP A 272 -3.73 -25.72 18.28
C ASP A 272 -3.95 -24.53 19.23
N PRO A 273 -5.17 -24.32 19.76
CA PRO A 273 -5.45 -23.32 20.78
C PRO A 273 -4.53 -23.41 22.00
N ASP A 274 -4.05 -24.61 22.38
CA ASP A 274 -3.19 -24.79 23.55
C ASP A 274 -1.80 -24.17 23.35
N ASN A 275 -1.36 -24.00 22.10
CA ASN A 275 -0.06 -23.41 21.75
C ASN A 275 -0.13 -21.89 21.50
N ARG A 276 -1.24 -21.22 21.89
CA ARG A 276 -1.50 -19.84 21.47
C ARG A 276 -0.46 -18.83 21.90
N VAL A 277 0.07 -18.98 23.11
CA VAL A 277 1.10 -18.06 23.64
C VAL A 277 2.33 -18.13 22.75
N HIS A 278 2.85 -19.33 22.49
CA HIS A 278 4.01 -19.54 21.62
C HIS A 278 3.77 -19.11 20.17
N ALA A 279 2.55 -19.34 19.66
CA ALA A 279 2.15 -18.87 18.34
C ALA A 279 2.26 -17.34 18.24
N VAL A 280 1.73 -16.61 19.23
CA VAL A 280 1.77 -15.15 19.25
C VAL A 280 3.20 -14.62 19.44
N GLU A 281 4.04 -15.26 20.26
CA GLU A 281 5.47 -14.91 20.38
C GLU A 281 6.19 -15.06 19.03
N CYS A 282 5.94 -16.16 18.31
CA CYS A 282 6.49 -16.39 16.99
C CYS A 282 5.98 -15.37 15.96
N LEU A 283 4.69 -15.01 16.03
CA LEU A 283 4.09 -13.98 15.19
C LEU A 283 4.80 -12.63 15.38
N ASN A 284 5.10 -12.27 16.63
CA ASN A 284 5.79 -11.02 16.95
C ASN A 284 7.23 -11.03 16.40
N ALA A 285 7.92 -12.17 16.42
CA ALA A 285 9.24 -12.34 15.78
C ALA A 285 9.17 -12.19 14.24
N MET A 286 8.16 -12.78 13.61
CA MET A 286 7.92 -12.62 12.16
C MET A 286 7.60 -11.17 11.79
N VAL A 287 6.79 -10.48 12.59
CA VAL A 287 6.51 -9.05 12.42
C VAL A 287 7.79 -8.22 12.53
N ALA A 288 8.67 -8.54 13.49
CA ALA A 288 9.96 -7.86 13.64
C ALA A 288 10.85 -8.01 12.40
N ASP A 289 10.88 -9.21 11.80
CA ASP A 289 11.57 -9.46 10.53
C ASP A 289 10.96 -8.65 9.37
N ALA A 290 9.63 -8.61 9.24
CA ALA A 290 8.99 -7.81 8.19
C ALA A 290 9.29 -6.30 8.35
N LEU A 291 9.22 -5.77 9.58
CA LEU A 291 9.43 -4.34 9.86
C LEU A 291 10.82 -3.83 9.49
N ARG A 292 11.83 -4.69 9.31
CA ARG A 292 13.17 -4.27 8.90
C ARG A 292 13.22 -3.63 7.50
N HIS A 293 12.23 -3.91 6.65
CA HIS A 293 12.13 -3.37 5.30
C HIS A 293 11.47 -1.99 5.24
N VAL A 294 10.79 -1.58 6.32
CA VAL A 294 10.05 -0.30 6.36
C VAL A 294 10.94 0.93 6.12
N PRO A 295 12.15 1.03 6.72
CA PRO A 295 13.08 2.13 6.40
C PRO A 295 13.32 2.32 4.90
N ASP A 296 13.67 1.24 4.20
CA ASP A 296 13.92 1.24 2.75
C ASP A 296 12.64 1.61 1.98
N CYS A 297 11.47 1.15 2.43
CA CYS A 297 10.20 1.52 1.80
C CYS A 297 9.92 3.03 1.91
N ILE A 298 10.18 3.63 3.08
CA ILE A 298 10.05 5.08 3.29
C ILE A 298 11.04 5.84 2.40
N GLU A 299 12.30 5.36 2.34
CA GLU A 299 13.32 5.95 1.48
C GLU A 299 12.93 5.88 0.00
N TYR A 300 12.52 4.71 -0.50
CA TYR A 300 12.00 4.52 -1.85
C TYR A 300 10.92 5.56 -2.17
N MET A 301 9.87 5.63 -1.34
CA MET A 301 8.72 6.50 -1.57
C MET A 301 9.07 7.98 -1.47
N SER A 302 10.13 8.33 -0.70
CA SER A 302 10.62 9.71 -0.59
C SER A 302 11.21 10.25 -1.89
N GLN A 303 11.67 9.36 -2.78
CA GLN A 303 12.33 9.72 -4.03
C GLN A 303 11.36 9.76 -5.23
N VAL A 304 10.12 9.28 -5.05
CA VAL A 304 9.11 9.25 -6.12
C VAL A 304 8.61 10.67 -6.39
N GLN A 305 8.69 11.10 -7.66
CA GLN A 305 8.37 12.47 -8.06
C GLN A 305 6.98 12.57 -8.67
N ASN A 306 6.54 11.56 -9.41
CA ASN A 306 5.25 11.54 -10.08
C ASN A 306 4.12 11.19 -9.09
N GLU A 307 3.08 12.01 -9.02
CA GLU A 307 1.96 11.81 -8.09
C GLU A 307 1.20 10.50 -8.32
N HIS A 308 1.03 10.07 -9.57
CA HIS A 308 0.34 8.84 -9.92
C HIS A 308 1.16 7.60 -9.52
N VAL A 309 2.48 7.64 -9.77
CA VAL A 309 3.42 6.61 -9.31
C VAL A 309 3.44 6.57 -7.78
N PHE A 310 3.53 7.74 -7.12
CA PHE A 310 3.51 7.83 -5.66
C PHE A 310 2.27 7.16 -5.08
N ASN A 311 1.09 7.52 -5.57
CA ASN A 311 -0.15 6.91 -5.09
C ASN A 311 -0.17 5.40 -5.31
N PHE A 312 0.28 4.94 -6.48
CA PHE A 312 0.34 3.52 -6.81
C PHE A 312 1.24 2.72 -5.87
N VAL A 313 2.45 3.21 -5.57
CA VAL A 313 3.39 2.50 -4.68
C VAL A 313 3.08 2.69 -3.20
N ALA A 314 2.58 3.86 -2.80
CA ALA A 314 2.40 4.22 -1.40
C ALA A 314 1.16 3.59 -0.76
N ILE A 315 0.07 3.44 -1.52
CA ILE A 315 -1.18 2.88 -1.00
C ILE A 315 -0.96 1.43 -0.51
N PRO A 316 -0.41 0.49 -1.31
CA PRO A 316 -0.13 -0.87 -0.85
C PRO A 316 0.76 -0.92 0.39
N GLN A 317 1.77 -0.05 0.47
CA GLN A 317 2.71 0.02 1.58
C GLN A 317 2.04 0.46 2.89
N VAL A 318 1.18 1.49 2.83
CA VAL A 318 0.35 1.91 3.97
C VAL A 318 -0.64 0.81 4.39
N MET A 319 -1.19 0.07 3.42
CA MET A 319 -2.06 -1.07 3.71
C MET A 319 -1.30 -2.21 4.39
N ALA A 320 -0.04 -2.44 4.02
CA ALA A 320 0.81 -3.45 4.62
C ALA A 320 1.18 -3.10 6.06
N ILE A 321 1.69 -1.88 6.34
CA ILE A 321 1.99 -1.47 7.72
C ILE A 321 0.75 -1.46 8.62
N GLY A 322 -0.42 -1.08 8.07
CA GLY A 322 -1.68 -1.20 8.78
C GLY A 322 -2.08 -2.65 9.07
N THR A 323 -1.83 -3.57 8.13
CA THR A 323 -2.09 -5.01 8.33
C THR A 323 -1.14 -5.60 9.36
N ILE A 324 0.16 -5.28 9.31
CA ILE A 324 1.15 -5.66 10.33
C ILE A 324 0.70 -5.14 11.71
N SER A 325 0.19 -3.91 11.78
CA SER A 325 -0.36 -3.37 13.03
C SER A 325 -1.55 -4.16 13.56
N GLU A 326 -2.43 -4.69 12.71
CA GLU A 326 -3.54 -5.57 13.10
C GLU A 326 -3.07 -6.98 13.50
N CYS A 327 -1.99 -7.49 12.89
CA CYS A 327 -1.43 -8.81 13.20
C CYS A 327 -0.60 -8.81 14.50
N LEU A 328 0.15 -7.75 14.79
CA LEU A 328 1.03 -7.70 15.96
C LEU A 328 0.27 -8.00 17.25
N ASN A 329 0.78 -8.98 18.01
CA ASN A 329 0.23 -9.47 19.27
C ASN A 329 -1.26 -9.88 19.19
N ASN A 330 -1.69 -10.44 18.05
CA ASN A 330 -3.09 -10.80 17.81
C ASN A 330 -3.25 -12.31 17.57
N SER A 331 -3.91 -13.00 18.50
CA SER A 331 -4.22 -14.43 18.37
C SER A 331 -5.02 -14.74 17.13
N LEU A 332 -5.89 -13.84 16.64
CA LEU A 332 -6.82 -14.14 15.54
C LEU A 332 -6.13 -14.58 14.24
N VAL A 333 -4.83 -14.30 14.04
CA VAL A 333 -4.05 -14.79 12.90
C VAL A 333 -4.07 -16.32 12.78
N PHE A 334 -4.15 -17.05 13.89
CA PHE A 334 -4.21 -18.53 13.88
C PHE A 334 -5.62 -19.10 14.13
N GLU A 335 -6.65 -18.25 14.14
CA GLU A 335 -8.06 -18.67 14.27
C GLU A 335 -8.89 -18.32 13.03
N GLY A 336 -8.43 -17.37 12.22
CA GLY A 336 -9.15 -16.93 11.05
C GLY A 336 -8.43 -15.81 10.32
N VAL A 337 -9.21 -14.96 9.67
CA VAL A 337 -8.71 -13.98 8.73
C VAL A 337 -8.59 -12.60 9.38
N VAL A 338 -7.37 -12.12 9.54
CA VAL A 338 -7.10 -10.74 10.00
C VAL A 338 -7.04 -9.80 8.79
N LYS A 339 -8.00 -8.87 8.72
CA LYS A 339 -8.10 -7.89 7.63
C LYS A 339 -8.41 -6.51 8.18
N LEU A 340 -7.78 -5.49 7.60
CA LEU A 340 -8.17 -4.10 7.82
C LEU A 340 -9.63 -3.91 7.46
N ARG A 341 -10.37 -3.22 8.34
CA ARG A 341 -11.77 -2.88 8.10
C ARG A 341 -11.87 -1.99 6.87
N LYS A 342 -12.84 -2.25 5.99
CA LYS A 342 -13.02 -1.52 4.71
C LYS A 342 -13.12 0.00 4.87
N GLY A 343 -13.75 0.46 5.94
CA GLY A 343 -13.84 1.89 6.28
C GLY A 343 -12.47 2.53 6.49
N LEU A 344 -11.62 1.85 7.28
CA LEU A 344 -10.23 2.24 7.49
C LEU A 344 -9.44 2.14 6.19
N THR A 345 -9.58 1.06 5.40
CA THR A 345 -8.95 0.93 4.09
C THR A 345 -9.26 2.12 3.17
N ALA A 346 -10.53 2.50 3.04
CA ALA A 346 -10.94 3.65 2.23
C ALA A 346 -10.34 4.95 2.76
N LYS A 347 -10.30 5.13 4.08
CA LYS A 347 -9.68 6.29 4.73
C LYS A 347 -8.18 6.37 4.43
N LEU A 348 -7.45 5.26 4.59
CA LEU A 348 -6.01 5.18 4.28
C LEU A 348 -5.74 5.53 2.82
N ILE A 349 -6.46 4.90 1.87
CA ILE A 349 -6.32 5.19 0.44
C ILE A 349 -6.52 6.68 0.12
N MET A 350 -7.50 7.31 0.77
CA MET A 350 -7.78 8.73 0.57
C MET A 350 -6.75 9.66 1.21
N GLN A 351 -6.12 9.25 2.31
CA GLN A 351 -5.11 10.04 3.03
C GLN A 351 -3.71 9.90 2.42
N THR A 352 -3.38 8.75 1.85
CA THR A 352 -2.09 8.48 1.21
C THR A 352 -1.98 9.20 -0.12
N LYS A 353 -1.56 10.47 -0.06
CA LYS A 353 -1.44 11.38 -1.23
C LYS A 353 -0.14 12.18 -1.28
N SER A 354 0.69 12.08 -0.25
CA SER A 354 1.98 12.78 -0.19
C SER A 354 2.87 12.15 0.87
N MET A 355 4.18 12.38 0.77
CA MET A 355 5.14 11.91 1.79
C MET A 355 4.79 12.34 3.21
N PRO A 356 4.44 13.61 3.50
CA PRO A 356 4.09 13.98 4.87
C PRO A 356 2.86 13.25 5.43
N ALA A 357 1.84 13.04 4.58
CA ALA A 357 0.65 12.29 4.99
C ALA A 357 0.98 10.81 5.24
N LEU A 358 1.81 10.22 4.38
CA LEU A 358 2.32 8.86 4.56
C LEU A 358 3.11 8.75 5.86
N SER A 359 4.06 9.64 6.12
CA SER A 359 4.89 9.61 7.32
C SER A 359 4.08 9.78 8.61
N SER A 360 3.02 10.61 8.60
CA SER A 360 2.09 10.67 9.74
C SER A 360 1.39 9.32 9.98
N LEU A 361 0.94 8.64 8.92
CA LEU A 361 0.31 7.32 9.05
C LEU A 361 1.29 6.27 9.59
N TYR A 362 2.52 6.24 9.09
CA TYR A 362 3.57 5.33 9.58
C TYR A 362 3.91 5.58 11.05
N PHE A 363 4.04 6.84 11.44
CA PHE A 363 4.27 7.22 12.84
C PHE A 363 3.11 6.78 13.74
N ASP A 364 1.87 7.01 13.32
CA ASP A 364 0.67 6.62 14.06
C ASP A 364 0.60 5.10 14.23
N PHE A 365 0.82 4.32 13.16
CA PHE A 365 0.85 2.86 13.24
C PHE A 365 1.99 2.36 14.13
N ALA A 366 3.18 2.95 14.05
CA ALA A 366 4.30 2.60 14.92
C ALA A 366 3.99 2.89 16.41
N CYS A 367 3.28 3.98 16.71
CA CYS A 367 2.81 4.29 18.05
C CYS A 367 1.75 3.31 18.56
N VAL A 368 0.80 2.92 17.69
CA VAL A 368 -0.21 1.91 18.03
C VAL A 368 0.44 0.57 18.31
N MET A 369 1.36 0.12 17.45
CA MET A 369 2.07 -1.15 17.60
C MET A 369 2.88 -1.22 18.89
N GLN A 370 3.62 -0.16 19.23
CA GLN A 370 4.42 -0.14 20.46
C GLN A 370 3.54 -0.27 21.72
N LYS A 371 2.30 0.22 21.70
CA LYS A 371 1.36 0.09 22.82
C LYS A 371 0.74 -1.29 22.95
N LYS A 372 0.75 -2.11 21.88
CA LYS A 372 0.17 -3.45 21.86
C LYS A 372 1.11 -4.51 22.44
N LEU A 373 2.41 -4.23 22.50
CA LEU A 373 3.43 -5.20 22.87
C LEU A 373 3.76 -5.10 24.37
N GLU A 374 3.79 -6.24 25.04
CA GLU A 374 4.15 -6.34 26.46
C GLU A 374 5.65 -6.59 26.61
N SER A 375 6.26 -6.05 27.68
CA SER A 375 7.70 -6.21 27.93
C SER A 375 8.13 -7.64 28.26
N SER A 376 7.18 -8.54 28.48
CA SER A 376 7.38 -9.98 28.67
C SER A 376 7.62 -10.72 27.34
N ASP A 377 7.27 -10.15 26.20
CA ASP A 377 7.41 -10.80 24.89
C ASP A 377 8.90 -10.99 24.54
N PRO A 378 9.33 -12.18 24.07
CA PRO A 378 10.72 -12.45 23.72
C PRO A 378 11.29 -11.53 22.63
N SER A 379 10.43 -11.02 21.74
CA SER A 379 10.80 -10.12 20.65
C SER A 379 10.61 -8.64 21.01
N TYR A 380 10.29 -8.29 22.26
CA TYR A 380 9.96 -6.92 22.68
C TYR A 380 11.03 -5.89 22.28
N GLU A 381 12.29 -6.15 22.61
CA GLU A 381 13.40 -5.24 22.30
C GLU A 381 13.56 -5.06 20.79
N LEU A 382 13.58 -6.16 20.02
CA LEU A 382 13.75 -6.12 18.58
C LEU A 382 12.61 -5.37 17.89
N VAL A 383 11.36 -5.62 18.28
CA VAL A 383 10.20 -4.91 17.73
C VAL A 383 10.28 -3.42 18.09
N CYS A 384 10.60 -3.08 19.35
CA CYS A 384 10.73 -1.68 19.78
C CYS A 384 11.82 -0.94 19.02
N ASP A 385 12.96 -1.59 18.73
CA ASP A 385 14.05 -1.01 17.94
C ASP A 385 13.61 -0.73 16.51
N ARG A 386 12.91 -1.68 15.88
CA ARG A 386 12.34 -1.49 14.54
C ARG A 386 11.33 -0.35 14.51
N LEU A 387 10.40 -0.33 15.47
CA LEU A 387 9.39 0.73 15.55
C LEU A 387 10.00 2.11 15.82
N SER A 388 11.09 2.18 16.58
CA SER A 388 11.83 3.43 16.81
C SER A 388 12.44 3.96 15.52
N GLN A 389 13.09 3.10 14.73
CA GLN A 389 13.60 3.48 13.40
C GLN A 389 12.50 4.02 12.48
N VAL A 390 11.32 3.37 12.46
CA VAL A 390 10.17 3.83 11.68
C VAL A 390 9.71 5.22 12.14
N LYS A 391 9.65 5.46 13.46
CA LYS A 391 9.24 6.76 14.01
C LYS A 391 10.23 7.86 13.66
N ASP A 392 11.52 7.62 13.86
CA ASP A 392 12.58 8.60 13.60
C ASP A 392 12.59 9.03 12.13
N LEU A 393 12.51 8.07 11.21
CA LEU A 393 12.39 8.35 9.77
C LEU A 393 11.08 9.07 9.44
N SER A 394 9.97 8.69 10.06
CA SER A 394 8.69 9.36 9.82
C SER A 394 8.72 10.83 10.25
N VAL A 395 9.37 11.15 11.37
CA VAL A 395 9.51 12.52 11.87
C VAL A 395 10.27 13.41 10.88
N ALA A 396 11.28 12.88 10.18
CA ALA A 396 12.06 13.63 9.21
C ALA A 396 11.23 14.17 8.02
N TYR A 397 10.14 13.49 7.67
CA TYR A 397 9.27 13.83 6.53
C TYR A 397 7.91 14.43 6.93
N MET A 398 7.56 14.44 8.21
CA MET A 398 6.34 15.08 8.70
C MET A 398 6.39 16.60 8.52
N ARG A 399 5.25 17.21 8.20
CA ARG A 399 5.13 18.68 8.22
C ARG A 399 5.28 19.16 9.65
N THR A 400 6.29 19.99 9.89
CA THR A 400 6.47 20.70 11.17
C THR A 400 5.47 21.85 11.36
N THR A 401 4.71 22.22 10.31
CA THR A 401 3.67 23.24 10.42
C THR A 401 2.34 22.62 10.84
N PRO A 402 1.73 23.06 11.97
CA PRO A 402 0.44 22.56 12.41
C PRO A 402 -0.63 22.83 11.36
N ASN A 403 -1.56 21.88 11.19
CA ASN A 403 -2.73 22.09 10.33
C ASN A 403 -3.68 23.09 11.01
N LEU A 404 -3.49 24.38 10.69
CA LEU A 404 -4.29 25.47 11.24
C LEU A 404 -5.66 25.61 10.58
N MET A 405 -6.03 24.75 9.62
CA MET A 405 -7.27 24.90 8.86
C MET A 405 -8.51 24.86 9.78
N VAL A 406 -8.59 23.89 10.70
CA VAL A 406 -9.72 23.79 11.65
C VAL A 406 -9.72 24.95 12.66
N PRO A 407 -8.61 25.26 13.36
CA PRO A 407 -8.51 26.45 14.20
C PRO A 407 -8.91 27.75 13.47
N ASN A 408 -8.46 27.94 12.23
CA ASN A 408 -8.78 29.12 11.43
C ASN A 408 -10.28 29.21 11.11
N TRP A 409 -10.92 28.09 10.75
CA TRP A 409 -12.38 28.06 10.55
C TRP A 409 -13.15 28.34 11.83
N VAL A 410 -12.72 27.77 12.96
CA VAL A 410 -13.34 28.03 14.27
C VAL A 410 -13.24 29.51 14.63
N VAL A 411 -12.05 30.11 14.49
CA VAL A 411 -11.84 31.54 14.78
C VAL A 411 -12.64 32.40 13.81
N ALA A 412 -12.66 32.09 12.51
CA ALA A 412 -13.45 32.84 11.53
C ALA A 412 -14.96 32.82 11.84
N ILE A 413 -15.52 31.65 12.18
CA ILE A 413 -16.94 31.51 12.55
C ILE A 413 -17.23 32.29 13.82
N LEU A 414 -16.38 32.17 14.85
CA LEU A 414 -16.52 32.93 16.10
C LEU A 414 -16.44 34.43 15.87
N SER A 415 -15.53 34.90 15.01
CA SER A 415 -15.42 36.32 14.65
C SER A 415 -16.69 36.83 13.95
N VAL A 416 -17.30 36.03 13.08
CA VAL A 416 -18.58 36.39 12.42
C VAL A 416 -19.72 36.45 13.44
N LEU A 417 -19.83 35.46 14.33
CA LEU A 417 -20.87 35.44 15.37
C LEU A 417 -20.73 36.61 16.35
N LEU A 418 -19.51 36.91 16.79
CA LEU A 418 -19.23 38.04 17.68
C LEU A 418 -19.48 39.39 16.98
N SER A 419 -19.11 39.52 15.70
CA SER A 419 -19.45 40.71 14.90
C SER A 419 -20.96 40.90 14.79
N TYR A 420 -21.69 39.81 14.50
CA TYR A 420 -23.14 39.83 14.39
C TYR A 420 -23.80 40.23 15.72
N TYR A 421 -23.36 39.63 16.83
CA TYR A 421 -23.80 39.99 18.18
C TYR A 421 -23.58 41.48 18.48
N LEU A 422 -22.39 42.01 18.23
CA LEU A 422 -22.08 43.42 18.48
C LEU A 422 -22.90 44.38 17.61
N VAL A 423 -23.14 44.03 16.33
CA VAL A 423 -23.99 44.83 15.43
C VAL A 423 -25.45 44.80 15.89
N GLN A 424 -25.96 43.62 16.28
CA GLN A 424 -27.33 43.50 16.80
C GLN A 424 -27.49 44.27 18.10
N ARG A 425 -26.53 44.15 19.02
CA ARG A 425 -26.53 44.87 20.30
C ARG A 425 -26.51 46.38 20.08
N ARG A 426 -25.73 46.86 19.12
CA ARG A 426 -25.72 48.28 18.75
C ARG A 426 -27.07 48.75 18.23
N ARG A 427 -27.74 47.96 17.38
CA ARG A 427 -29.09 48.27 16.90
C ARG A 427 -30.12 48.32 18.03
N GLU A 428 -30.02 47.41 19.01
CA GLU A 428 -30.88 47.42 20.21
C GLU A 428 -30.67 48.69 21.03
N LEU A 429 -29.42 49.09 21.28
CA LEU A 429 -29.10 50.32 22.01
C LEU A 429 -29.56 51.59 21.27
N ASP A 430 -29.47 51.61 19.94
CA ASP A 430 -29.98 52.70 19.10
C ASP A 430 -31.53 52.80 19.19
N LEU A 431 -32.23 51.66 19.25
CA LEU A 431 -33.69 51.60 19.42
C LEU A 431 -34.13 52.01 20.83
N GLU A 432 -33.31 51.76 21.85
CA GLU A 432 -33.55 52.14 23.25
C GLU A 432 -33.24 53.63 23.54
N GLY A 433 -32.73 54.38 22.55
CA GLY A 433 -32.48 55.83 22.67
C GLY A 433 -31.31 56.20 23.60
N LEU A 434 -30.42 55.26 23.89
CA LEU A 434 -29.28 55.47 24.77
C LEU A 434 -28.16 56.27 24.05
N PRO A 435 -27.51 57.24 24.72
CA PRO A 435 -26.53 58.11 24.09
C PRO A 435 -25.28 57.35 23.62
N HIS A 436 -24.75 57.77 22.47
CA HIS A 436 -23.49 57.27 21.92
C HIS A 436 -22.33 57.66 22.85
N GLY A 437 -21.88 56.74 23.71
CA GLY A 437 -20.76 56.98 24.63
C GLY A 437 -20.84 56.32 26.02
N GLY A 438 -21.84 55.48 26.29
CA GLY A 438 -21.89 54.68 27.53
C GLY A 438 -20.78 53.61 27.60
N LEU A 439 -20.32 53.29 28.82
CA LEU A 439 -19.41 52.17 29.04
C LEU A 439 -20.07 50.86 28.54
N PRO A 440 -19.39 50.07 27.68
CA PRO A 440 -19.94 48.81 27.19
C PRO A 440 -20.25 47.87 28.36
N SER A 441 -21.28 47.04 28.23
CA SER A 441 -21.54 46.02 29.26
C SER A 441 -20.36 45.04 29.34
N GLY A 442 -20.20 44.35 30.47
CA GLY A 442 -19.14 43.35 30.61
C GLY A 442 -19.18 42.27 29.51
N GLN A 443 -20.38 41.94 29.01
CA GLN A 443 -20.56 41.01 27.88
C GLN A 443 -20.09 41.61 26.55
N ASP A 444 -20.33 42.90 26.32
CA ASP A 444 -19.87 43.60 25.10
C ASP A 444 -18.36 43.78 25.11
N MET A 445 -17.76 44.05 26.27
CA MET A 445 -16.30 44.09 26.44
C MET A 445 -15.67 42.72 26.16
N LEU A 446 -16.28 41.64 26.65
CA LEU A 446 -15.83 40.27 26.36
C LEU A 446 -15.95 39.93 24.86
N ALA A 447 -17.05 40.31 24.22
CA ALA A 447 -17.25 40.09 22.79
C ALA A 447 -16.25 40.88 21.93
N MET A 448 -15.98 42.14 22.28
CA MET A 448 -14.96 42.96 21.61
C MET A 448 -13.55 42.41 21.83
N ALA A 449 -13.21 41.98 23.05
CA ALA A 449 -11.93 41.35 23.34
C ALA A 449 -11.75 40.02 22.58
N GLY A 450 -12.79 39.19 22.51
CA GLY A 450 -12.78 37.95 21.73
C GLY A 450 -12.60 38.20 20.24
N LEU A 451 -13.24 39.25 19.70
CA LEU A 451 -13.08 39.65 18.31
C LEU A 451 -11.65 40.14 18.02
N PHE A 452 -11.08 40.95 18.92
CA PHE A 452 -9.71 41.44 18.81
C PHE A 452 -8.69 40.30 18.85
N LEU A 453 -8.87 39.35 19.77
CA LEU A 453 -8.03 38.14 19.85
C LEU A 453 -8.16 37.29 18.59
N GLY A 454 -9.37 37.15 18.04
CA GLY A 454 -9.59 36.44 16.78
C GLY A 454 -8.89 37.10 15.59
N VAL A 455 -8.95 38.43 15.48
CA VAL A 455 -8.24 39.20 14.44
C VAL A 455 -6.72 39.10 14.61
N ALA A 456 -6.22 39.24 15.84
CA ALA A 456 -4.79 39.10 16.13
C ALA A 456 -4.27 37.69 15.80
N TYR A 457 -5.05 36.66 16.13
CA TYR A 457 -4.75 35.27 15.75
C TYR A 457 -4.71 35.11 14.23
N MET A 458 -5.71 35.61 13.51
CA MET A 458 -5.75 35.50 12.05
C MET A 458 -4.58 36.26 11.40
N LEU A 459 -4.24 37.47 11.87
CA LEU A 459 -3.08 38.20 11.35
C LEU A 459 -1.75 37.48 11.61
N GLY A 460 -1.60 36.82 12.76
CA GLY A 460 -0.37 36.13 13.14
C GLY A 460 -0.20 34.73 12.52
N PHE A 461 -1.29 33.97 12.37
CA PHE A 461 -1.23 32.54 12.06
C PHE A 461 -1.88 32.16 10.72
N PHE A 462 -2.72 33.02 10.13
CA PHE A 462 -3.41 32.69 8.87
C PHE A 462 -2.47 32.57 7.67
N GLY A 463 -1.32 33.25 7.68
CA GLY A 463 -0.31 33.15 6.62
C GLY A 463 0.53 31.86 6.70
N LEU A 464 0.66 31.26 7.89
CA LEU A 464 1.54 30.11 8.12
C LEU A 464 1.09 28.85 7.38
N GLN A 465 -0.21 28.70 7.13
CA GLN A 465 -0.77 27.59 6.34
C GLN A 465 -0.49 27.70 4.83
N PHE A 466 -0.12 28.88 4.32
CA PHE A 466 0.18 29.14 2.90
C PHE A 466 1.69 29.23 2.60
N MET A 467 2.53 29.23 3.63
CA MET A 467 3.99 29.24 3.44
C MET A 467 4.46 27.88 2.93
N LYS A 468 5.10 27.87 1.76
CA LYS A 468 5.73 26.66 1.19
C LYS A 468 6.92 26.23 2.08
N PRO A 469 7.10 24.91 2.34
CA PRO A 469 8.23 24.39 3.15
C PRO A 469 9.62 24.80 2.63
N SER A 470 9.75 25.11 1.34
CA SER A 470 11.01 25.50 0.71
C SER A 470 11.59 26.82 1.23
N ILE A 471 10.76 27.71 1.80
CA ILE A 471 11.21 29.03 2.29
C ILE A 471 11.79 28.92 3.71
N MET A 472 11.48 27.86 4.47
CA MET A 472 12.06 27.63 5.80
C MET A 472 13.40 26.90 5.78
N ARG A 473 13.79 26.28 4.65
CA ARG A 473 15.06 25.54 4.52
C ARG A 473 16.28 26.40 4.20
N THR A 474 16.12 27.67 3.86
CA THR A 474 17.25 28.55 3.48
C THR A 474 18.06 29.09 4.67
N GLY A 475 17.79 28.63 5.90
CA GLY A 475 18.50 29.06 7.11
C GLY A 475 19.50 28.06 7.71
N SER A 476 19.64 26.84 7.16
CA SER A 476 20.47 25.80 7.75
C SER A 476 21.05 24.80 6.75
N SER A 477 21.43 25.27 5.55
CA SER A 477 22.05 24.43 4.52
C SER A 477 23.51 24.83 4.29
N GLU A 478 24.33 24.74 5.33
CA GLU A 478 25.76 24.49 5.20
C GLU A 478 26.11 23.44 6.27
N ASN A 479 26.68 22.30 5.86
CA ASN A 479 27.17 21.18 6.69
C ASN A 479 26.23 20.02 7.08
N VAL A 480 25.34 19.55 6.18
CA VAL A 480 24.86 18.16 6.24
C VAL A 480 25.10 17.48 4.89
N GLY A 481 26.36 17.45 4.49
CA GLY A 481 26.89 16.57 3.45
C GLY A 481 28.13 15.93 4.06
N GLU A 482 28.23 14.61 3.97
CA GLU A 482 29.28 13.76 4.56
C GLU A 482 29.14 13.46 6.06
N THR A 483 28.29 12.47 6.41
CA THR A 483 28.57 11.43 7.45
C THR A 483 27.35 10.55 7.71
N VAL A 484 26.94 9.77 6.71
CA VAL A 484 26.28 8.47 6.96
C VAL A 484 26.98 7.45 6.07
N ARG A 485 28.12 6.94 6.53
CA ARG A 485 28.69 5.72 5.95
C ARG A 485 27.82 4.57 6.40
N SER A 486 27.07 4.01 5.45
CA SER A 486 26.40 2.70 5.57
C SER A 486 27.41 1.61 5.93
N PRO A 487 27.19 0.83 7.01
CA PRO A 487 27.80 -0.47 7.17
C PRO A 487 26.74 -1.54 6.86
N ARG A 488 26.60 -1.93 5.58
CA ARG A 488 25.94 -3.18 5.15
C ARG A 488 26.16 -3.43 3.66
N ALA A 489 27.37 -3.84 3.32
CA ALA A 489 27.65 -4.59 2.10
C ALA A 489 27.72 -6.07 2.51
N LEU A 490 26.58 -6.75 2.48
CA LEU A 490 26.45 -8.21 2.53
C LEU A 490 25.00 -8.53 2.14
N LEU A 491 24.73 -8.45 0.84
CA LEU A 491 23.60 -9.04 0.11
C LEU A 491 23.76 -8.70 -1.38
N VAL A 492 24.92 -9.06 -1.94
CA VAL A 492 25.12 -9.30 -3.38
C VAL A 492 26.21 -10.36 -3.49
N ARG A 493 25.80 -11.63 -3.47
CA ARG A 493 26.46 -12.71 -4.19
C ARG A 493 25.52 -13.87 -4.38
#